data_AF-A0A519JLF1-F1
#
_entry.id   AF-A0A519JLF1-F1
#
_cell.length_a   1.000
_cell.length_b   1.000
_cell.length_c   1.000
_cell.angle_alpha   90.00
_cell.angle_beta   90.00
_cell.angle_gamma   90.00
#
_symmetry.space_group_name_H-M   'P 1'
#
loop_
_entity.id
_entity.type
_entity.pdbx_description
1 polymer ?
#
loop_
_entity_poly.entity_id
_entity_poly.type
_entity_poly.pdbx_seq_one_letter_code
_entity_poly.pdbx_strand_id
1 'polypeptide(L)'
;TMLFIASTFFGTQLPAAGVTPEMAQAGAHQAGFMQLALKEVMELPIATLIISFIIYFIGGYFLYSSFYAAIGAAVDNETDSQQFLFPIIMPLILGVYIGFFTVLNDPHGTVATTFSMIPLTSPIVMLMRIPFGVPWWQLVLSIAILFGTFFLVVWFAAKIYRVGILMYGKKPTYKEIFKWLRY
;
A
#
# COMPACT_ATOMS: atom_id res chain seq x y z
N THR A 1 56.22 33.84 0.08
CA THR A 1 56.80 34.94 -0.72
C THR A 1 57.02 34.56 -2.18
N MET A 2 57.58 33.38 -2.51
CA MET A 2 57.71 32.89 -3.91
C MET A 2 56.37 32.73 -4.68
N LEU A 3 55.28 32.39 -3.99
CA LEU A 3 53.94 32.20 -4.58
C LEU A 3 53.26 33.50 -5.06
N PHE A 4 53.61 34.65 -4.48
CA PHE A 4 53.03 35.95 -4.83
C PHE A 4 53.69 36.56 -6.07
N ILE A 5 54.96 36.24 -6.30
CA ILE A 5 55.73 36.71 -7.46
C ILE A 5 55.31 35.96 -8.73
N ALA A 6 54.90 34.69 -8.61
CA ALA A 6 54.38 33.90 -9.72
C ALA A 6 53.03 34.43 -10.25
N SER A 7 52.17 34.97 -9.37
CA SER A 7 50.86 35.50 -9.76
C SER A 7 50.89 36.83 -10.51
N THR A 8 51.94 37.65 -10.34
CA THR A 8 52.05 38.95 -11.04
C THR A 8 52.62 38.83 -12.45
N PHE A 9 53.36 37.75 -12.77
CA PHE A 9 53.98 37.57 -14.09
C PHE A 9 53.12 36.80 -15.10
N PHE A 10 52.19 35.94 -14.65
CA PHE A 10 51.44 35.05 -15.54
C PHE A 10 50.01 35.49 -15.88
N GLY A 11 49.55 36.66 -15.43
CA GLY A 11 48.24 37.24 -15.81
C GLY A 11 47.00 36.43 -15.40
N THR A 12 47.17 35.24 -14.84
CA THR A 12 46.11 34.42 -14.28
C THR A 12 45.87 34.90 -12.85
N GLN A 13 45.00 35.91 -12.71
CA GLN A 13 44.27 36.09 -11.47
C GLN A 13 43.58 34.75 -11.18
N LEU A 14 44.14 33.96 -10.25
CA LEU A 14 43.37 32.94 -9.55
C LEU A 14 42.14 33.68 -9.05
N PRO A 15 40.94 33.37 -9.55
CA PRO A 15 39.76 34.04 -9.08
C PRO A 15 39.74 33.78 -7.57
N ALA A 16 39.68 34.85 -6.79
CA ALA A 16 39.27 34.75 -5.41
C ALA A 16 38.09 33.80 -5.39
N ALA A 17 38.08 32.82 -4.48
CA ALA A 17 36.96 31.90 -4.28
C ALA A 17 35.75 32.71 -3.77
N GLY A 18 35.25 33.61 -4.59
CA GLY A 18 34.00 34.31 -4.47
C GLY A 18 32.99 33.37 -5.06
N VAL A 19 32.11 32.86 -4.20
CA VAL A 19 30.86 32.23 -4.61
C VAL A 19 30.26 33.12 -5.69
N THR A 20 30.22 32.66 -6.93
CA THR A 20 29.60 33.43 -8.01
C THR A 20 28.13 33.64 -7.65
N PRO A 21 27.48 34.74 -8.11
CA PRO A 21 26.06 34.95 -7.86
C PRO A 21 25.19 33.74 -8.23
N GLU A 22 25.60 32.98 -9.26
CA GLU A 22 24.99 31.70 -9.66
C GLU A 22 25.18 30.58 -8.61
N MET A 23 26.37 30.42 -8.03
CA MET A 23 26.61 29.43 -6.96
C MET A 23 25.87 29.80 -5.66
N ALA A 24 25.71 31.09 -5.36
CA ALA A 24 24.93 31.57 -4.22
C ALA A 24 23.43 31.33 -4.40
N GLN A 25 22.90 31.57 -5.61
CA GLN A 25 21.50 31.28 -5.95
C GLN A 25 21.22 29.77 -6.02
N ALA A 26 22.12 28.96 -6.56
CA ALA A 26 21.99 27.50 -6.56
C ALA A 26 22.02 26.92 -5.13
N GLY A 27 22.92 27.42 -4.27
CA GLY A 27 22.97 27.04 -2.86
C GLY A 27 21.73 27.45 -2.07
N ALA A 28 21.19 28.66 -2.33
CA ALA A 28 19.95 29.13 -1.71
C ALA A 28 18.72 28.35 -2.19
N HIS A 29 18.64 27.99 -3.47
CA HIS A 29 17.59 27.14 -4.01
C HIS A 29 17.65 25.72 -3.41
N GLN A 30 18.86 25.18 -3.23
CA GLN A 30 19.06 23.86 -2.65
C GLN A 30 18.80 23.84 -1.13
N ALA A 31 19.18 24.89 -0.41
CA ALA A 31 18.84 25.08 1.00
C ALA A 31 17.33 25.28 1.19
N GLY A 32 16.68 26.03 0.30
CA GLY A 32 15.23 26.21 0.27
C GLY A 32 14.50 24.89 0.01
N PHE A 33 14.95 24.09 -0.96
CA PHE A 33 14.43 22.74 -1.22
C PHE A 33 14.59 21.82 -0.01
N MET A 34 15.78 21.80 0.61
CA MET A 34 16.04 20.98 1.79
C MET A 34 15.14 21.39 2.97
N GLN A 35 14.91 22.68 3.16
CA GLN A 35 14.06 23.20 4.23
C GLN A 35 12.57 22.91 3.98
N LEU A 36 12.12 22.95 2.71
CA LEU A 36 10.76 22.59 2.33
C LEU A 36 10.51 21.08 2.50
N ALA A 37 11.45 20.25 2.05
CA ALA A 37 11.40 18.80 2.22
C ALA A 37 11.42 18.39 3.70
N LEU A 38 12.25 19.04 4.53
CA LEU A 38 12.27 18.82 5.98
C LEU A 38 10.94 19.18 6.62
N LYS A 39 10.30 20.27 6.18
CA LYS A 39 9.00 20.69 6.70
C LYS A 39 7.90 19.70 6.33
N GLU A 40 7.85 19.26 5.06
CA GLU A 40 6.86 18.28 4.60
C GLU A 40 6.99 16.94 5.36
N VAL A 41 8.21 16.44 5.56
CA VAL A 41 8.44 15.20 6.32
C VAL A 41 7.98 15.32 7.77
N MET A 42 8.18 16.48 8.40
CA MET A 42 7.77 16.73 9.78
C MET A 42 6.26 16.98 9.93
N GLU A 43 5.58 17.42 8.87
CA GLU A 43 4.11 17.60 8.83
C GLU A 43 3.37 16.29 8.47
N LEU A 44 4.08 15.25 8.01
CA LEU A 44 3.46 13.96 7.75
C LEU A 44 2.83 13.38 9.03
N PRO A 45 1.62 12.81 8.96
CA PRO A 45 0.94 12.21 10.10
C PRO A 45 1.54 10.83 10.41
N ILE A 46 2.82 10.78 10.81
CA ILE A 46 3.61 9.55 11.03
C ILE A 46 2.89 8.62 12.04
N ALA A 47 2.35 9.18 13.12
CA ALA A 47 1.61 8.40 14.12
C ALA A 47 0.38 7.72 13.51
N THR A 48 -0.44 8.45 12.75
CA THR A 48 -1.61 7.90 12.05
C THR A 48 -1.20 6.85 11.03
N LEU A 49 -0.11 7.06 10.30
CA LEU A 49 0.41 6.12 9.32
C LEU A 49 0.82 4.81 9.99
N ILE A 50 1.61 4.86 11.08
CA ILE A 50 2.07 3.66 11.79
C ILE A 50 0.89 2.90 12.41
N ILE A 51 -0.03 3.59 13.09
CA ILE A 51 -1.20 2.97 13.70
C ILE A 51 -2.07 2.32 12.64
N SER A 52 -2.35 3.04 11.54
CA SER A 52 -3.12 2.51 10.43
C SER A 52 -2.41 1.35 9.77
N PHE A 53 -1.08 1.41 9.59
CA PHE A 53 -0.28 0.32 9.04
C PHE A 53 -0.47 -0.95 9.85
N ILE A 54 -0.34 -0.89 11.18
CA ILE A 54 -0.54 -2.07 12.04
C ILE A 54 -1.96 -2.62 11.90
N ILE A 55 -2.97 -1.75 11.95
CA ILE A 55 -4.38 -2.16 11.86
C ILE A 55 -4.70 -2.81 10.50
N TYR A 56 -4.33 -2.15 9.40
CA TYR A 56 -4.56 -2.65 8.05
C TYR A 56 -3.72 -3.89 7.74
N PHE A 57 -2.49 -3.97 8.26
CA PHE A 57 -1.64 -5.14 8.12
C PHE A 57 -2.27 -6.36 8.80
N ILE A 58 -2.71 -6.22 10.06
CA ILE A 58 -3.38 -7.30 10.80
C ILE A 58 -4.70 -7.67 10.11
N GLY A 59 -5.55 -6.69 9.81
CA GLY A 59 -6.85 -6.93 9.18
C GLY A 59 -6.72 -7.57 7.80
N GLY A 60 -5.79 -7.08 6.98
CA GLY A 60 -5.46 -7.67 5.68
C GLY A 60 -4.94 -9.09 5.84
N TYR A 61 -3.93 -9.30 6.69
CA TYR A 61 -3.36 -10.61 6.95
C TYR A 61 -4.42 -11.63 7.39
N PHE A 62 -5.31 -11.26 8.30
CA PHE A 62 -6.43 -12.09 8.75
C PHE A 62 -7.44 -12.37 7.65
N LEU A 63 -7.79 -11.39 6.83
CA LEU A 63 -8.69 -11.59 5.70
C LEU A 63 -8.11 -12.57 4.67
N TYR A 64 -6.87 -12.35 4.24
CA TYR A 64 -6.19 -13.18 3.24
C TYR A 64 -5.95 -14.61 3.77
N SER A 65 -5.52 -14.76 5.02
CA SER A 65 -5.35 -16.08 5.64
C SER A 65 -6.67 -16.84 5.77
N SER A 66 -7.78 -16.16 6.06
CA SER A 66 -9.11 -16.78 6.13
C SER A 66 -9.57 -17.31 4.77
N PHE A 67 -9.30 -16.58 3.69
CA PHE A 67 -9.55 -17.08 2.34
C PHE A 67 -8.69 -18.29 1.99
N TYR A 68 -7.42 -18.29 2.37
CA TYR A 68 -6.52 -19.42 2.12
C TYR A 68 -6.95 -20.65 2.90
N ALA A 69 -7.38 -20.48 4.15
CA ALA A 69 -7.97 -21.54 4.97
C ALA A 69 -9.26 -22.10 4.35
N ALA A 70 -10.14 -21.22 3.82
CA ALA A 70 -11.37 -21.64 3.15
C ALA A 70 -11.10 -22.49 1.90
N ILE A 71 -10.10 -22.10 1.09
CA ILE A 71 -9.71 -22.85 -0.11
C ILE A 71 -9.09 -24.19 0.29
N GLY A 72 -8.13 -24.19 1.22
CA GLY A 72 -7.47 -25.42 1.67
C GLY A 72 -8.45 -26.43 2.30
N ALA A 73 -9.55 -25.96 2.89
CA ALA A 73 -10.63 -26.81 3.38
C ALA A 73 -11.56 -27.35 2.28
N ALA A 74 -11.58 -26.73 1.11
CA ALA A 74 -12.50 -27.07 0.01
C ALA A 74 -11.89 -27.96 -1.07
N VAL A 75 -10.55 -28.09 -1.12
CA VAL A 75 -9.84 -28.81 -2.18
C VAL A 75 -8.90 -29.85 -1.62
N ASP A 76 -8.96 -31.06 -2.19
CA ASP A 76 -8.13 -32.20 -1.78
C ASP A 76 -6.81 -32.31 -2.58
N ASN A 77 -6.61 -31.48 -3.63
CA ASN A 77 -5.45 -31.58 -4.54
C ASN A 77 -4.77 -30.21 -4.76
N GLU A 78 -3.45 -30.15 -4.62
CA GLU A 78 -2.62 -28.93 -4.70
C GLU A 78 -2.78 -28.16 -6.01
N THR A 79 -2.95 -28.86 -7.14
CA THR A 79 -3.11 -28.23 -8.46
C THR A 79 -4.42 -27.46 -8.59
N ASP A 80 -5.47 -27.93 -7.91
CA ASP A 80 -6.78 -27.26 -7.90
C ASP A 80 -6.72 -26.02 -7.00
N SER A 81 -6.00 -26.08 -5.86
CA SER A 81 -5.78 -24.93 -4.96
C SER A 81 -5.27 -23.69 -5.69
N GLN A 82 -4.30 -23.84 -6.59
CA GLN A 82 -3.71 -22.72 -7.31
C GLN A 82 -4.72 -21.97 -8.19
N GLN A 83 -5.70 -22.67 -8.78
CA GLN A 83 -6.74 -22.04 -9.59
C GLN A 83 -7.70 -21.20 -8.74
N PHE A 84 -7.96 -21.61 -7.49
CA PHE A 84 -8.80 -20.86 -6.56
C PHE A 84 -8.07 -19.71 -5.87
N LEU A 85 -6.74 -19.73 -5.81
CA LEU A 85 -5.93 -18.64 -5.25
C LEU A 85 -5.85 -17.43 -6.17
N PHE A 86 -5.90 -17.62 -7.50
CA PHE A 86 -5.80 -16.54 -8.48
C PHE A 86 -6.79 -15.38 -8.25
N PRO A 87 -8.09 -15.62 -8.05
CA PRO A 87 -9.07 -14.57 -7.76
C PRO A 87 -8.79 -13.75 -6.50
N ILE A 88 -8.02 -14.27 -5.54
CA ILE A 88 -7.65 -13.56 -4.30
C ILE A 88 -6.39 -12.72 -4.51
N ILE A 89 -5.42 -13.25 -5.26
CA ILE A 89 -4.17 -12.54 -5.56
C ILE A 89 -4.40 -11.38 -6.54
N MET A 90 -5.35 -11.51 -7.48
CA MET A 90 -5.65 -10.48 -8.48
C MET A 90 -6.00 -9.11 -7.87
N PRO A 91 -6.93 -9.00 -6.90
CA PRO A 91 -7.17 -7.77 -6.16
C PRO A 91 -5.92 -7.21 -5.47
N LEU A 92 -5.06 -8.05 -4.91
CA LEU A 92 -3.83 -7.58 -4.25
C LEU A 92 -2.88 -6.90 -5.24
N ILE A 93 -2.66 -7.50 -6.41
CA ILE A 93 -1.87 -6.90 -7.51
C ILE A 93 -2.51 -5.59 -7.98
N LEU A 94 -3.84 -5.59 -8.15
CA LEU A 94 -4.59 -4.39 -8.55
C LEU A 94 -4.46 -3.26 -7.52
N GLY A 95 -4.49 -3.59 -6.23
CA GLY A 95 -4.30 -2.64 -5.14
C GLY A 95 -2.92 -1.98 -5.18
N VAL A 96 -1.86 -2.75 -5.43
CA VAL A 96 -0.51 -2.20 -5.64
C VAL A 96 -0.49 -1.27 -6.86
N TYR A 97 -1.04 -1.71 -7.99
CA TYR A 97 -1.07 -0.91 -9.21
C TYR A 97 -1.79 0.42 -9.02
N ILE A 98 -2.98 0.42 -8.41
CA ILE A 98 -3.75 1.63 -8.12
C ILE A 98 -3.03 2.51 -7.09
N GLY A 99 -2.41 1.91 -6.08
CA GLY A 99 -1.62 2.61 -5.09
C GLY A 99 -0.45 3.39 -5.70
N PHE A 100 0.26 2.81 -6.68
CA PHE A 100 1.37 3.49 -7.34
C PHE A 100 0.90 4.46 -8.43
N PHE A 101 0.00 4.05 -9.33
CA PHE A 101 -0.32 4.87 -10.51
C PHE A 101 -1.49 5.83 -10.28
N THR A 102 -2.50 5.45 -9.50
CA THR A 102 -3.67 6.30 -9.31
C THR A 102 -3.50 7.23 -8.13
N VAL A 103 -3.05 6.72 -6.98
CA VAL A 103 -2.94 7.57 -5.76
C VAL A 103 -1.89 8.65 -5.92
N LEU A 104 -0.78 8.40 -6.63
CA LEU A 104 0.24 9.43 -6.86
C LEU A 104 -0.23 10.56 -7.78
N ASN A 105 -1.18 10.28 -8.69
CA ASN A 105 -1.70 11.26 -9.63
C ASN A 105 -2.96 11.97 -9.10
N ASP A 106 -3.89 11.22 -8.50
CA ASP A 106 -5.14 11.73 -7.94
C ASP A 106 -5.53 10.94 -6.66
N PRO A 107 -4.99 11.32 -5.49
CA PRO A 107 -5.24 10.64 -4.21
C PRO A 107 -6.71 10.71 -3.74
N HIS A 108 -7.45 11.72 -4.18
CA HIS A 108 -8.84 11.96 -3.79
C HIS A 108 -9.83 11.55 -4.87
N GLY A 109 -9.34 11.10 -6.03
CA GLY A 109 -10.14 10.62 -7.13
C GLY A 109 -11.06 9.46 -6.76
N THR A 110 -12.10 9.28 -7.57
CA THR A 110 -13.11 8.24 -7.38
C THR A 110 -12.49 6.84 -7.34
N VAL A 111 -11.48 6.57 -8.17
CA VAL A 111 -10.82 5.26 -8.24
C VAL A 111 -10.01 5.00 -6.97
N ALA A 112 -9.13 5.93 -6.57
CA ALA A 112 -8.35 5.82 -5.33
C ALA A 112 -9.25 5.65 -4.11
N THR A 113 -10.33 6.43 -4.03
CA THR A 113 -11.30 6.36 -2.92
C THR A 113 -12.04 5.02 -2.90
N THR A 114 -12.54 4.54 -4.04
CA THR A 114 -13.31 3.28 -4.10
C THR A 114 -12.44 2.08 -3.72
N PHE A 115 -11.25 1.96 -4.30
CA PHE A 115 -10.35 0.84 -4.01
C PHE A 115 -9.71 0.91 -2.63
N SER A 116 -9.72 2.08 -1.99
CA SER A 116 -9.35 2.17 -0.57
C SER A 116 -10.44 1.63 0.39
N MET A 117 -11.67 1.46 -0.08
CA MET A 117 -12.78 0.92 0.71
C MET A 117 -12.98 -0.59 0.51
N ILE A 118 -12.54 -1.13 -0.63
CA ILE A 118 -12.67 -2.57 -0.93
C ILE A 118 -11.72 -3.37 -0.02
N PRO A 119 -12.21 -4.32 0.80
CA PRO A 119 -11.40 -5.02 1.82
C PRO A 119 -10.10 -5.62 1.31
N LEU A 120 -10.10 -6.23 0.12
CA LEU A 120 -8.91 -6.88 -0.43
C LEU A 120 -7.84 -5.87 -0.87
N THR A 121 -8.24 -4.70 -1.38
CA THR A 121 -7.31 -3.68 -1.87
C THR A 121 -7.01 -2.59 -0.83
N SER A 122 -7.90 -2.41 0.15
CA SER A 122 -7.85 -1.38 1.19
C SER A 122 -6.55 -1.34 1.99
N PRO A 123 -5.90 -2.47 2.38
CA PRO A 123 -4.71 -2.42 3.19
C PRO A 123 -3.52 -1.78 2.48
N ILE A 124 -3.53 -1.77 1.15
CA ILE A 124 -2.48 -1.16 0.34
C ILE A 124 -2.91 0.25 -0.06
N VAL A 125 -4.07 0.38 -0.72
CA VAL A 125 -4.51 1.65 -1.31
C VAL A 125 -4.78 2.71 -0.25
N MET A 126 -5.38 2.34 0.89
CA MET A 126 -5.65 3.33 1.95
C MET A 126 -4.36 3.83 2.60
N LEU A 127 -3.38 2.96 2.85
CA LEU A 127 -2.09 3.37 3.41
C LEU A 127 -1.34 4.34 2.49
N MET A 128 -1.40 4.11 1.17
CA MET A 128 -0.82 5.02 0.19
C MET A 128 -1.55 6.38 0.15
N ARG A 129 -2.83 6.44 0.53
CA ARG A 129 -3.61 7.68 0.54
C ARG A 129 -3.42 8.53 1.80
N ILE A 130 -3.13 7.92 2.97
CA ILE A 130 -3.00 8.63 4.27
C ILE A 130 -2.06 9.86 4.20
N PRO A 131 -0.87 9.80 3.57
CA PRO A 131 0.02 10.96 3.45
C PRO A 131 -0.63 12.18 2.77
N PHE A 132 -1.67 11.98 1.95
CA PHE A 132 -2.38 13.03 1.23
C PHE A 132 -3.58 13.62 2.00
N GLY A 133 -3.77 13.26 3.28
CA GLY A 133 -4.80 13.86 4.12
C GLY A 133 -6.20 13.27 3.92
N VAL A 134 -6.34 11.96 4.15
CA VAL A 134 -7.65 11.27 4.07
C VAL A 134 -8.56 11.68 5.25
N PRO A 135 -9.85 11.99 5.01
CA PRO A 135 -10.80 12.25 6.08
C PRO A 135 -10.93 11.07 7.05
N TRP A 136 -10.98 11.34 8.35
CA TRP A 136 -11.05 10.30 9.40
C TRP A 136 -12.22 9.31 9.22
N TRP A 137 -13.37 9.79 8.74
CA TRP A 137 -14.52 8.91 8.50
C TRP A 137 -14.24 7.88 7.40
N GLN A 138 -13.46 8.22 6.37
CA GLN A 138 -13.08 7.29 5.30
C GLN A 138 -12.19 6.18 5.85
N LEU A 139 -11.24 6.56 6.71
CA LEU A 139 -10.33 5.64 7.36
C LEU A 139 -11.09 4.68 8.28
N VAL A 140 -11.91 5.20 9.19
CA VAL A 140 -12.72 4.38 10.11
C VAL A 140 -13.70 3.47 9.36
N LEU A 141 -14.36 3.99 8.33
CA LEU A 141 -15.29 3.21 7.50
C LEU A 141 -14.57 2.07 6.77
N SER A 142 -13.42 2.34 6.18
CA SER A 142 -12.60 1.32 5.50
C SER A 142 -12.13 0.24 6.47
N ILE A 143 -11.68 0.62 7.66
CA ILE A 143 -11.32 -0.34 8.73
C ILE A 143 -12.54 -1.19 9.12
N ALA A 144 -13.70 -0.57 9.35
CA ALA A 144 -14.92 -1.29 9.70
C ALA A 144 -15.35 -2.29 8.61
N ILE A 145 -15.27 -1.88 7.34
CA ILE A 145 -15.57 -2.74 6.18
C ILE A 145 -14.56 -3.90 6.08
N LEU A 146 -13.28 -3.64 6.30
CA LEU A 146 -12.22 -4.66 6.31
C LEU A 146 -12.49 -5.73 7.37
N PHE A 147 -12.67 -5.34 8.63
CA PHE A 147 -12.92 -6.28 9.72
C PHE A 147 -14.28 -6.96 9.58
N GLY A 148 -15.32 -6.24 9.16
CA GLY A 148 -16.64 -6.83 8.87
C GLY A 148 -16.56 -7.90 7.79
N THR A 149 -15.79 -7.65 6.72
CA THR A 149 -15.57 -8.64 5.66
C THR A 149 -14.75 -9.82 6.17
N PHE A 150 -13.72 -9.58 6.99
CA PHE A 150 -12.97 -10.65 7.63
C PHE A 150 -13.88 -11.59 8.43
N PHE A 151 -14.73 -11.07 9.32
CA PHE A 151 -15.65 -11.90 10.10
C PHE A 151 -16.62 -12.68 9.22
N LEU A 152 -17.12 -12.05 8.16
CA LEU A 152 -17.99 -12.69 7.17
C LEU A 152 -17.27 -13.84 6.44
N VAL A 153 -16.01 -13.63 6.04
CA VAL A 153 -15.20 -14.66 5.35
C VAL A 153 -14.84 -15.80 6.30
N VAL A 154 -14.48 -15.52 7.55
CA VAL A 154 -14.24 -16.56 8.57
C VAL A 154 -15.49 -17.40 8.80
N TRP A 155 -16.65 -16.75 8.91
CA TRP A 155 -17.92 -17.45 9.07
C TRP A 155 -18.21 -18.36 7.88
N PHE A 156 -17.97 -17.88 6.65
CA PHE A 156 -18.09 -18.71 5.45
C PHE A 156 -17.07 -19.84 5.38
N ALA A 157 -15.81 -19.60 5.76
CA ALA A 157 -14.76 -20.61 5.80
C ALA A 157 -15.12 -21.74 6.77
N ALA A 158 -15.61 -21.39 7.97
CA ALA A 158 -16.06 -22.36 8.97
C ALA A 158 -17.26 -23.20 8.46
N LYS A 159 -18.17 -22.58 7.70
CA LYS A 159 -19.30 -23.26 7.08
C LYS A 159 -18.85 -24.23 5.99
N ILE A 160 -17.94 -23.81 5.12
CA ILE A 160 -17.34 -24.66 4.07
C ILE A 160 -16.61 -25.84 4.73
N TYR A 161 -15.83 -25.60 5.79
CA TYR A 161 -15.15 -26.66 6.53
C TYR A 161 -16.12 -27.71 7.11
N ARG A 162 -17.25 -27.26 7.70
CA ARG A 162 -18.29 -28.17 8.23
C ARG A 162 -19.00 -28.99 7.17
N VAL A 163 -19.19 -28.46 5.95
CA VAL A 163 -19.87 -29.17 4.86
C VAL A 163 -18.88 -30.04 4.07
N GLY A 164 -17.65 -29.56 3.87
CA GLY A 164 -16.58 -30.25 3.15
C GLY A 164 -16.21 -31.59 3.79
N ILE A 165 -16.19 -31.67 5.13
CA ILE A 165 -15.86 -32.92 5.84
C ILE A 165 -16.88 -34.06 5.61
N LEU A 166 -18.12 -33.76 5.17
CA LEU A 166 -19.12 -34.77 4.84
C LEU A 166 -19.11 -35.19 3.35
N MET A 167 -18.37 -34.49 2.50
CA MET A 167 -18.32 -34.75 1.06
C MET A 167 -17.01 -35.42 0.67
N TYR A 168 -16.92 -36.72 0.91
CA TYR A 168 -15.80 -37.53 0.43
C TYR A 168 -15.88 -37.75 -1.09
N GLY A 169 -14.82 -37.35 -1.81
CA GLY A 169 -14.41 -37.95 -3.09
C GLY A 169 -14.93 -37.32 -4.39
N LYS A 170 -15.66 -36.21 -4.37
CA LYS A 170 -15.99 -35.45 -5.60
C LYS A 170 -15.66 -33.97 -5.46
N LYS A 171 -14.91 -33.45 -6.46
CA LYS A 171 -14.50 -32.05 -6.58
C LYS A 171 -15.74 -31.14 -6.55
N PRO A 172 -15.87 -30.24 -5.56
CA PRO A 172 -16.97 -29.30 -5.55
C PRO A 172 -16.79 -28.25 -6.64
N THR A 173 -17.79 -28.13 -7.51
CA THR A 173 -17.82 -27.09 -8.55
C THR A 173 -18.16 -25.73 -7.91
N TYR A 174 -17.79 -24.60 -8.53
CA TYR A 174 -18.18 -23.24 -8.07
C TYR A 174 -19.69 -23.10 -7.73
N LYS A 175 -20.56 -23.82 -8.45
CA LYS A 175 -22.00 -23.86 -8.19
C LYS A 175 -22.37 -24.59 -6.89
N GLU A 176 -21.61 -25.60 -6.49
CA GLU A 176 -21.84 -26.39 -5.28
C GLU A 176 -21.34 -25.64 -4.05
N ILE A 177 -20.17 -24.98 -4.14
CA ILE A 177 -19.67 -24.07 -3.09
C ILE A 177 -20.72 -22.98 -2.83
N PHE A 178 -21.32 -22.40 -3.88
CA PHE A 178 -22.40 -21.41 -3.74
C PHE A 178 -23.69 -21.99 -3.13
N LYS A 179 -23.99 -23.26 -3.39
CA LYS A 179 -25.14 -23.95 -2.78
C LYS A 179 -24.91 -24.21 -1.29
N TRP A 180 -23.69 -24.55 -0.88
CA TRP A 180 -23.32 -24.77 0.53
C TRP A 180 -23.38 -23.48 1.34
N LEU A 181 -23.03 -22.34 0.74
CA LEU A 181 -23.21 -21.04 1.37
C LEU A 181 -24.66 -20.80 1.85
N ARG A 182 -25.65 -21.41 1.18
CA ARG A 182 -27.09 -21.27 1.48
C ARG A 182 -27.65 -22.30 2.48
N TYR A 183 -26.92 -23.38 2.79
CA TYR A 183 -27.30 -24.39 3.80
C TYR A 183 -26.70 -24.04 5.15
#